data_AF-A0A7G8E5Y5-F1
#
_entry.id   AF-A0A7G8E5Y5-F1
#
_cell.length_a   1.000
_cell.length_b   1.000
_cell.length_c   1.000
_cell.angle_alpha   90.00
_cell.angle_beta   90.00
_cell.angle_gamma   90.00
#
_symmetry.space_group_name_H-M   'P 1'
#
loop_
_entity.id
_entity.type
_entity.pdbx_description
1 polymer ?
#
loop_
_entity_poly.entity_id
_entity_poly.type
_entity_poly.pdbx_seq_one_letter_code
_entity_poly.pdbx_strand_id
1 'polypeptide(L)'
;MGLINSCVLGIDAAWTAHQPSGIALVQNTATGWSCMAVAPSHEAFIDQASGQTWDPEQKATGSRPDPAALLEASKQLAGAELSCVSVDMPLATTPITSRRAADTAIASLFGPKGCAVHSPSAERPGTIADQLRERFAELGVLLQTTTPARQGPALIECYPHVALLALLNRNYRVPYKVSRSTQYRKAEQPPSATKPMNAGPLSLRMFLGAGLAVGDQLLNGVAL
;
A
#
# COMPACT_ATOMS: atom_id res chain seq x y z
N MET A 1 -20.01 9.72 19.38
CA MET A 1 -18.71 9.65 18.68
C MET A 1 -18.96 8.96 17.36
N GLY A 2 -18.99 9.70 16.25
CA GLY A 2 -19.17 9.10 14.92
C GLY A 2 -18.02 8.14 14.64
N LEU A 3 -18.34 6.91 14.20
CA LEU A 3 -17.34 5.99 13.67
C LEU A 3 -16.62 6.72 12.53
N ILE A 4 -15.32 6.96 12.70
CA ILE A 4 -14.51 7.51 11.62
C ILE A 4 -14.39 6.39 10.58
N ASN A 5 -15.23 6.44 9.54
CA ASN A 5 -15.11 5.56 8.39
C ASN A 5 -13.75 5.82 7.75
N SER A 6 -12.77 4.98 8.08
CA SER A 6 -11.41 5.14 7.57
C SER A 6 -11.38 4.63 6.14
N CYS A 7 -11.18 5.52 5.18
CA CYS A 7 -11.02 5.15 3.78
C CYS A 7 -9.54 5.23 3.38
N VAL A 8 -9.03 4.18 2.74
CA VAL A 8 -7.60 4.04 2.38
C VAL A 8 -7.45 3.66 0.92
N LEU A 9 -6.65 4.44 0.21
CA LEU A 9 -6.20 4.16 -1.15
C LEU A 9 -4.82 3.50 -1.11
N GLY A 10 -4.70 2.28 -1.62
CA GLY A 10 -3.44 1.57 -1.81
C GLY A 10 -2.97 1.63 -3.26
N ILE A 11 -1.68 1.88 -3.46
CA ILE A 11 -1.02 1.96 -4.77
C ILE A 11 0.16 0.98 -4.80
N ASP A 12 0.05 -0.11 -5.56
CA ASP A 12 1.16 -1.00 -5.92
C ASP A 12 1.90 -0.37 -7.10
N ALA A 13 2.88 0.49 -6.80
CA ALA A 13 3.49 1.38 -7.77
C ALA A 13 4.54 0.64 -8.62
N ALA A 14 4.49 0.83 -9.94
CA ALA A 14 5.49 0.25 -10.84
C ALA A 14 6.84 1.02 -10.90
N TRP A 15 6.95 2.14 -10.16
CA TRP A 15 8.09 3.07 -10.11
C TRP A 15 8.50 3.65 -11.47
N THR A 16 7.61 3.59 -12.47
CA THR A 16 7.82 4.14 -13.81
C THR A 16 6.48 4.63 -14.36
N ALA A 17 6.51 5.52 -15.36
CA ALA A 17 5.29 6.02 -16.00
C ALA A 17 4.70 5.07 -17.06
N HIS A 18 5.48 4.07 -17.51
CA HIS A 18 5.11 3.21 -18.65
C HIS A 18 4.53 1.85 -18.22
N GLN A 19 4.75 1.45 -16.97
CA GLN A 19 4.16 0.23 -16.42
C GLN A 19 2.95 0.61 -15.55
N PRO A 20 1.85 -0.17 -15.61
CA PRO A 20 0.67 0.11 -14.82
C PRO A 20 0.92 -0.13 -13.33
N SER A 21 0.37 0.76 -12.49
CA SER A 21 0.35 0.62 -11.04
C SER A 21 -1.01 0.10 -10.59
N GLY A 22 -1.03 -0.96 -9.79
CA GLY A 22 -2.28 -1.51 -9.26
C GLY A 22 -2.87 -0.60 -8.18
N ILE A 23 -4.19 -0.44 -8.16
CA ILE A 23 -4.91 0.42 -7.22
C ILE A 23 -5.93 -0.41 -6.44
N ALA A 24 -6.02 -0.17 -5.14
CA ALA A 24 -7.06 -0.75 -4.29
C ALA A 24 -7.64 0.32 -3.36
N LEU A 25 -8.97 0.39 -3.26
CA LEU A 25 -9.68 1.25 -2.33
C LEU A 25 -10.37 0.39 -1.28
N VAL A 26 -10.08 0.64 -0.01
CA VAL A 26 -10.69 -0.08 1.11
C VAL A 26 -11.27 0.89 2.11
N GLN A 27 -12.40 0.52 2.71
CA GLN A 27 -13.10 1.35 3.69
C GLN A 27 -13.43 0.53 4.94
N ASN A 28 -13.12 1.09 6.11
CA ASN A 28 -13.58 0.56 7.37
C ASN A 28 -15.03 1.00 7.62
N THR A 29 -15.93 0.04 7.63
CA THR A 29 -17.37 0.22 7.87
C THR A 29 -17.73 -0.34 9.26
N ALA A 30 -19.00 -0.20 9.66
CA ALA A 30 -19.47 -0.76 10.92
C ALA A 30 -19.29 -2.29 11.04
N THR A 31 -19.26 -3.01 9.92
CA THR A 31 -19.09 -4.47 9.87
C THR A 31 -17.64 -4.90 9.64
N GLY A 32 -16.70 -3.96 9.59
CA GLY A 32 -15.29 -4.18 9.30
C GLY A 32 -14.88 -3.61 7.95
N TRP A 33 -13.74 -4.09 7.44
CA TRP A 33 -13.14 -3.53 6.23
C TRP A 33 -13.72 -4.17 4.98
N SER A 34 -14.11 -3.30 4.05
CA SER A 34 -14.67 -3.67 2.76
C SER A 34 -13.76 -3.18 1.64
N CYS A 35 -13.56 -4.02 0.64
CA CYS A 35 -12.91 -3.63 -0.61
C CYS A 35 -13.94 -2.92 -1.49
N MET A 36 -13.73 -1.63 -1.75
CA MET A 36 -14.65 -0.80 -2.52
C MET A 36 -14.35 -0.89 -4.01
N ALA A 37 -13.06 -0.94 -4.37
CA ALA A 37 -12.62 -1.06 -5.76
C ALA A 37 -11.21 -1.65 -5.84
N VAL A 38 -10.93 -2.34 -6.95
CA VAL A 38 -9.59 -2.75 -7.36
C VAL A 38 -9.45 -2.51 -8.84
N ALA A 39 -8.32 -1.95 -9.25
CA ALA A 39 -8.06 -1.65 -10.65
C ALA A 39 -6.60 -1.94 -11.01
N PRO A 40 -6.33 -2.36 -12.26
CA PRO A 40 -4.98 -2.70 -12.70
C PRO A 40 -4.12 -1.48 -13.06
N SER A 41 -4.70 -0.28 -13.18
CA SER A 41 -4.01 0.98 -13.47
C SER A 41 -4.73 2.18 -12.85
N HIS A 42 -4.08 3.35 -12.83
CA HIS A 42 -4.73 4.61 -12.41
C HIS A 42 -5.94 4.95 -13.30
N GLU A 43 -5.80 4.81 -14.62
CA GLU A 43 -6.87 5.12 -15.59
C GLU A 43 -8.07 4.20 -15.38
N ALA A 44 -7.85 2.89 -15.27
CA ALA A 44 -8.93 1.94 -15.02
C ALA A 44 -9.67 2.22 -13.70
N PHE A 45 -8.97 2.72 -12.68
CA PHE A 45 -9.59 3.13 -11.42
C PHE A 45 -10.47 4.37 -11.57
N ILE A 46 -9.99 5.38 -12.31
CA ILE A 46 -10.73 6.63 -12.58
C ILE A 46 -11.96 6.33 -13.45
N ASP A 47 -11.80 5.51 -14.49
CA ASP A 47 -12.89 5.07 -15.35
C ASP A 47 -13.95 4.29 -14.54
N GLN A 48 -13.53 3.42 -13.63
CA GLN A 48 -14.44 2.71 -12.73
C GLN A 48 -15.30 3.65 -11.88
N ALA A 49 -14.73 4.75 -11.36
CA ALA A 49 -15.49 5.74 -10.61
C ALA A 49 -16.55 6.45 -11.47
N SER A 50 -16.30 6.59 -12.78
CA SER A 50 -17.27 7.10 -13.75
C SER A 50 -18.32 6.08 -14.20
N GLY A 51 -18.33 4.88 -13.62
CA GLY A 51 -19.26 3.80 -13.96
C GLY A 51 -18.87 2.97 -15.17
N GLN A 52 -17.67 3.18 -15.73
CA GLN A 52 -17.15 2.36 -16.81
C GLN A 52 -16.59 1.06 -16.24
N THR A 53 -16.79 -0.04 -16.96
CA THR A 53 -16.22 -1.34 -16.61
C THR A 53 -14.97 -1.57 -17.42
N TRP A 54 -13.88 -1.95 -16.76
CA TRP A 54 -12.64 -2.33 -17.42
C TRP A 54 -12.72 -3.76 -17.94
N ASP A 55 -12.31 -3.99 -19.19
CA ASP A 55 -12.24 -5.30 -19.80
C ASP A 55 -10.99 -6.06 -19.29
N PRO A 56 -11.15 -7.21 -18.60
CA PRO A 56 -10.04 -8.03 -18.14
C PRO A 56 -9.11 -8.57 -19.22
N GLU A 57 -9.57 -8.65 -20.47
CA GLU A 57 -8.75 -9.08 -21.61
C GLU A 57 -7.87 -7.94 -22.14
N GLN A 58 -8.25 -6.68 -21.87
CA GLN A 58 -7.46 -5.52 -22.27
C GLN A 58 -6.19 -5.43 -21.42
N LYS A 59 -5.03 -5.23 -22.06
CA LYS A 59 -3.79 -5.02 -21.31
C LYS A 59 -3.79 -3.62 -20.68
N ALA A 60 -3.66 -3.57 -19.36
CA ALA A 60 -3.49 -2.31 -18.64
C ALA A 60 -2.23 -1.57 -19.11
N THR A 61 -2.37 -0.27 -19.34
CA THR A 61 -1.31 0.65 -19.75
C THR A 61 -0.79 1.45 -18.56
N GLY A 62 0.51 1.76 -18.57
CA GLY A 62 1.09 2.69 -17.61
C GLY A 62 0.71 4.13 -17.96
N SER A 63 0.49 4.91 -16.92
CA SER A 63 0.27 6.36 -17.01
C SER A 63 0.95 7.05 -15.83
N ARG A 64 1.19 8.36 -15.98
CA ARG A 64 1.60 9.17 -14.82
C ARG A 64 0.42 9.23 -13.84
N PRO A 65 0.68 9.12 -12.53
CA PRO A 65 -0.37 9.28 -11.54
C PRO A 65 -0.94 10.69 -11.61
N ASP A 66 -2.26 10.81 -11.55
CA ASP A 66 -2.98 12.06 -11.31
C ASP A 66 -3.62 12.02 -9.92
N PRO A 67 -2.92 12.55 -8.88
CA PRO A 67 -3.43 12.54 -7.51
C PRO A 67 -4.81 13.18 -7.35
N ALA A 68 -5.11 14.27 -8.08
CA ALA A 68 -6.40 14.93 -7.95
C ALA A 68 -7.53 14.02 -8.44
N ALA A 69 -7.35 13.42 -9.62
CA ALA A 69 -8.32 12.46 -10.16
C ALA A 69 -8.47 11.21 -9.28
N LEU A 70 -7.37 10.71 -8.68
CA LEU A 70 -7.42 9.58 -7.75
C LEU A 70 -8.19 9.90 -6.47
N LEU A 71 -8.02 11.10 -5.90
CA LEU A 71 -8.77 11.53 -4.72
C LEU A 71 -10.27 11.64 -5.03
N GLU A 72 -10.63 12.28 -6.14
CA GLU A 72 -12.03 12.40 -6.56
C GLU A 72 -12.67 11.05 -6.86
N ALA A 73 -11.99 10.18 -7.61
CA ALA A 73 -12.46 8.82 -7.88
C ALA A 73 -12.65 8.02 -6.58
N SER A 74 -11.72 8.14 -5.63
CA SER A 74 -11.83 7.48 -4.31
C SER A 74 -13.05 7.96 -3.54
N LYS A 75 -13.32 9.27 -3.54
CA LYS A 75 -14.48 9.87 -2.89
C LYS A 75 -15.80 9.41 -3.52
N GLN A 76 -15.86 9.34 -4.85
CA GLN A 76 -17.02 8.85 -5.59
C GLN A 76 -17.30 7.37 -5.26
N LEU A 77 -16.28 6.51 -5.28
CA LEU A 77 -16.42 5.09 -5.04
C LEU A 77 -16.73 4.73 -3.57
N ALA A 78 -16.16 5.48 -2.61
CA ALA A 78 -16.33 5.18 -1.18
C ALA A 78 -17.46 5.99 -0.50
N GLY A 79 -17.96 7.05 -1.13
CA GLY A 79 -18.90 7.99 -0.51
C GLY A 79 -18.34 8.68 0.73
N ALA A 80 -17.01 8.74 0.89
CA ALA A 80 -16.32 9.27 2.05
C ALA A 80 -14.96 9.86 1.66
N GLU A 81 -14.49 10.81 2.46
CA GLU A 81 -13.14 11.37 2.32
C GLU A 81 -12.07 10.32 2.61
N LEU A 82 -10.95 10.40 1.88
CA LEU A 82 -9.80 9.56 2.18
C LEU A 82 -9.22 9.94 3.55
N SER A 83 -8.92 8.90 4.32
CA SER A 83 -8.09 9.03 5.49
C SER A 83 -6.62 8.82 5.13
N CYS A 84 -6.27 7.94 4.18
CA CYS A 84 -4.88 7.60 3.91
C CYS A 84 -4.64 7.21 2.45
N VAL A 85 -3.46 7.53 1.94
CA VAL A 85 -2.88 6.98 0.71
C VAL A 85 -1.63 6.19 1.10
N SER A 86 -1.55 4.93 0.68
CA SER A 86 -0.44 4.02 0.96
C SER A 86 0.20 3.59 -0.35
N VAL A 87 1.52 3.71 -0.49
CA VAL A 87 2.22 3.49 -1.75
C VAL A 87 3.36 2.49 -1.59
N ASP A 88 3.40 1.43 -2.40
CA ASP A 88 4.53 0.47 -2.51
C ASP A 88 5.68 1.09 -3.31
N MET A 89 6.27 2.15 -2.77
CA MET A 89 7.38 2.88 -3.36
C MET A 89 8.12 3.70 -2.31
N PRO A 90 9.45 3.80 -2.38
CA PRO A 90 10.24 4.75 -1.61
C PRO A 90 9.72 6.17 -1.75
N LEU A 91 9.37 6.80 -0.64
CA LEU A 91 8.99 8.21 -0.55
C LEU A 91 9.87 8.91 0.48
N ALA A 92 10.23 10.17 0.22
CA ALA A 92 11.02 10.96 1.14
C ALA A 92 10.71 12.45 0.99
N THR A 93 10.93 13.22 2.05
CA THR A 93 10.81 14.69 2.03
C THR A 93 11.94 15.37 1.27
N THR A 94 12.99 14.63 0.93
CA THR A 94 14.14 15.05 0.14
C THR A 94 14.40 14.05 -0.99
N PRO A 95 15.03 14.47 -2.10
CA PRO A 95 15.29 13.57 -3.23
C PRO A 95 16.07 12.31 -2.83
N ILE A 96 15.60 11.15 -3.28
CA ILE A 96 16.26 9.87 -3.01
C ILE A 96 17.35 9.64 -4.06
N THR A 97 18.60 9.81 -3.68
CA THR A 97 19.75 9.61 -4.61
C THR A 97 20.44 8.27 -4.42
N SER A 98 20.25 7.62 -3.27
CA SER A 98 20.90 6.37 -2.89
C SER A 98 20.10 5.62 -1.83
N ARG A 99 20.61 4.46 -1.42
CA ARG A 99 20.02 3.63 -0.36
C ARG A 99 19.89 4.43 0.95
N ARG A 100 18.71 4.37 1.56
CA ARG A 100 18.39 5.10 2.81
C ARG A 100 18.62 4.22 4.04
N ALA A 101 18.67 4.86 5.21
CA ALA A 101 18.71 4.16 6.49
C ALA A 101 17.51 3.22 6.67
N ALA A 102 16.30 3.65 6.26
CA ALA A 102 15.09 2.82 6.27
C ALA A 102 15.26 1.54 5.44
N ASP A 103 15.83 1.63 4.23
CA ASP A 103 16.02 0.47 3.36
C ASP A 103 17.03 -0.53 3.95
N THR A 104 18.04 -0.02 4.67
CA THR A 104 19.00 -0.85 5.40
C THR A 104 18.36 -1.52 6.61
N ALA A 105 17.55 -0.79 7.38
CA ALA A 105 16.85 -1.32 8.54
C ALA A 105 15.86 -2.44 8.15
N ILE A 106 15.03 -2.20 7.12
CA ILE A 106 14.08 -3.21 6.63
C ILE A 106 14.81 -4.44 6.09
N ALA A 107 15.86 -4.26 5.29
CA ALA A 107 16.61 -5.40 4.76
C ALA A 107 17.31 -6.21 5.87
N SER A 108 17.85 -5.55 6.89
CA SER A 108 18.48 -6.22 8.04
C SER A 108 17.46 -7.05 8.83
N LEU A 109 16.33 -6.44 9.19
CA LEU A 109 15.34 -7.07 10.06
C LEU A 109 14.47 -8.12 9.34
N PHE A 110 14.09 -7.86 8.10
CA PHE A 110 13.13 -8.67 7.36
C PHE A 110 13.73 -9.44 6.18
N GLY A 111 14.99 -9.19 5.84
CA GLY A 111 15.73 -9.98 4.84
C GLY A 111 15.75 -11.48 5.13
N PRO A 112 16.03 -11.93 6.37
CA PRO A 112 15.96 -13.35 6.74
C PRO A 112 14.57 -13.98 6.56
N LYS A 113 13.51 -13.17 6.51
CA LYS A 113 12.12 -13.60 6.30
C LYS A 113 11.70 -13.55 4.82
N GLY A 114 12.66 -13.32 3.92
CA GLY A 114 12.42 -13.21 2.47
C GLY A 114 11.89 -11.85 2.02
N CYS A 115 11.87 -10.84 2.90
CA CYS A 115 11.28 -9.53 2.67
C CYS A 115 12.32 -8.41 2.56
N ALA A 116 13.51 -8.71 2.01
CA ALA A 116 14.49 -7.68 1.70
C ALA A 116 13.94 -6.70 0.65
N VAL A 117 14.28 -5.42 0.79
CA VAL A 117 13.85 -4.35 -0.12
C VAL A 117 14.89 -4.07 -1.19
N HIS A 118 14.42 -3.69 -2.37
CA HIS A 118 15.28 -3.12 -3.40
C HIS A 118 15.78 -1.75 -2.94
N SER A 119 17.06 -1.45 -3.23
CA SER A 119 17.62 -0.14 -2.92
C SER A 119 17.13 0.89 -3.95
N PRO A 120 16.58 2.02 -3.52
CA PRO A 120 16.30 3.12 -4.42
C PRO A 120 17.58 3.77 -4.92
N SER A 121 17.45 4.50 -6.02
CA SER A 121 18.46 5.35 -6.63
C SER A 121 17.81 6.65 -7.12
N ALA A 122 18.64 7.59 -7.60
CA ALA A 122 18.18 8.80 -8.28
C ALA A 122 17.24 8.51 -9.46
N GLU A 123 17.38 7.34 -10.11
CA GLU A 123 16.53 6.95 -11.25
C GLU A 123 15.26 6.22 -10.81
N ARG A 124 15.32 5.43 -9.72
CA ARG A 124 14.21 4.56 -9.31
C ARG A 124 14.00 4.62 -7.79
N PRO A 125 12.87 5.14 -7.30
CA PRO A 125 11.75 5.68 -8.10
C PRO A 125 12.04 7.07 -8.71
N GLY A 126 13.03 7.81 -8.19
CA GLY A 126 13.43 9.10 -8.74
C GLY A 126 12.26 10.08 -8.87
N THR A 127 12.21 10.78 -10.01
CA THR A 127 11.25 11.86 -10.28
C THR A 127 9.79 11.47 -10.11
N ILE A 128 9.40 10.20 -10.33
CA ILE A 128 7.98 9.82 -10.18
C ILE A 128 7.54 9.85 -8.71
N ALA A 129 8.43 9.52 -7.76
CA ALA A 129 8.14 9.61 -6.33
C ALA A 129 8.07 11.06 -5.87
N ASP A 130 9.01 11.89 -6.34
CA ASP A 130 9.03 13.32 -6.02
C ASP A 130 7.75 14.02 -6.50
N GLN A 131 7.37 13.80 -7.76
CA GLN A 131 6.13 14.35 -8.33
C GLN A 131 4.89 13.85 -7.60
N LEU A 132 4.80 12.55 -7.31
CA LEU A 132 3.67 11.99 -6.59
C LEU A 132 3.50 12.64 -5.21
N ARG A 133 4.61 12.77 -4.46
CA ARG A 133 4.63 13.42 -3.15
C ARG A 133 4.17 14.88 -3.23
N GLU A 134 4.74 15.65 -4.16
CA GLU A 134 4.44 17.09 -4.29
C GLU A 134 2.98 17.33 -4.61
N ARG A 135 2.45 16.58 -5.58
CA ARG A 135 1.05 16.71 -6.01
C ARG A 135 0.07 16.30 -4.91
N PHE A 136 0.37 15.28 -4.11
CA PHE A 136 -0.46 14.98 -2.92
C PHE A 136 -0.35 16.07 -1.85
N ALA A 137 0.84 16.64 -1.64
CA ALA A 137 1.03 17.71 -0.66
C ALA A 137 0.25 18.98 -1.03
N GLU A 138 0.21 19.35 -2.31
CA GLU A 138 -0.62 20.44 -2.83
C GLU A 138 -2.12 20.23 -2.58
N LEU A 139 -2.56 18.98 -2.46
CA LEU A 139 -3.94 18.58 -2.18
C LEU A 139 -4.20 18.35 -0.68
N GLY A 140 -3.26 18.70 0.19
CA GLY A 140 -3.40 18.56 1.65
C GLY A 140 -3.16 17.14 2.18
N VAL A 141 -2.66 16.22 1.36
CA VAL A 141 -2.29 14.84 1.74
C VAL A 141 -0.77 14.77 1.92
N LEU A 142 -0.30 15.13 3.12
CA LEU A 142 1.14 15.26 3.39
C LEU A 142 1.80 13.88 3.59
N LEU A 143 3.04 13.75 3.09
CA LEU A 143 3.90 12.60 3.40
C LEU A 143 4.20 12.59 4.90
N GLN A 144 3.88 11.47 5.54
CA GLN A 144 4.20 11.23 6.95
C GLN A 144 5.37 10.25 7.03
N THR A 145 6.49 10.73 7.57
CA THR A 145 7.71 9.93 7.81
C THR A 145 7.87 9.55 9.28
N THR A 146 7.04 10.13 10.16
CA THR A 146 7.09 9.92 11.61
C THR A 146 5.69 9.66 12.18
N THR A 147 5.63 9.32 13.46
CA THR A 147 4.43 8.87 14.19
C THR A 147 3.71 9.96 15.04
N PRO A 148 3.72 11.29 14.76
CA PRO A 148 2.94 12.19 15.60
C PRO A 148 1.43 12.07 15.32
N ALA A 149 0.64 12.68 16.20
CA ALA A 149 -0.82 12.70 16.12
C ALA A 149 -1.30 13.25 14.76
N ARG A 150 -1.94 12.38 13.97
CA ARG A 150 -2.44 12.67 12.63
C ARG A 150 -3.52 13.75 12.65
N GLN A 151 -3.34 14.82 11.89
CA GLN A 151 -4.43 15.71 11.49
C GLN A 151 -4.66 15.58 9.98
N GLY A 152 -5.84 15.07 9.60
CA GLY A 152 -6.22 14.93 8.19
C GLY A 152 -5.61 13.72 7.46
N PRO A 153 -5.76 13.67 6.13
CA PRO A 153 -5.28 12.55 5.32
C PRO A 153 -3.75 12.48 5.29
N ALA A 154 -3.21 11.25 5.23
CA ALA A 154 -1.76 11.06 5.13
C ALA A 154 -1.36 10.27 3.90
N LEU A 155 -0.20 10.61 3.34
CA LEU A 155 0.54 9.78 2.39
C LEU A 155 1.61 8.99 3.15
N ILE A 156 1.68 7.67 2.95
CA ILE A 156 2.67 6.79 3.58
C ILE A 156 3.35 5.88 2.55
N GLU A 157 4.64 5.63 2.77
CA GLU A 157 5.36 4.53 2.15
C GLU A 157 4.95 3.19 2.80
N CYS A 158 4.79 2.15 1.98
CA CYS A 158 4.41 0.81 2.42
C CYS A 158 5.41 -0.23 1.94
N TYR A 159 5.63 -1.25 2.77
CA TYR A 159 6.36 -2.46 2.42
C TYR A 159 5.40 -3.65 2.48
N PRO A 160 4.65 -3.98 1.41
CA PRO A 160 3.54 -4.93 1.48
C PRO A 160 3.93 -6.29 2.03
N HIS A 161 5.11 -6.80 1.67
CA HIS A 161 5.61 -8.07 2.20
C HIS A 161 5.83 -8.03 3.72
N VAL A 162 6.38 -6.93 4.26
CA VAL A 162 6.56 -6.76 5.71
C VAL A 162 5.21 -6.64 6.41
N ALA A 163 4.30 -5.84 5.85
CA ALA A 163 2.95 -5.67 6.39
C ALA A 163 2.20 -7.01 6.47
N LEU A 164 2.26 -7.84 5.41
CA LEU A 164 1.62 -9.15 5.39
C LEU A 164 2.18 -10.12 6.44
N LEU A 165 3.48 -10.05 6.78
CA LEU A 165 4.03 -10.86 7.87
C LEU A 165 3.35 -10.55 9.19
N ALA A 166 3.25 -9.26 9.52
CA ALA A 166 2.63 -8.82 10.76
C ALA A 166 1.13 -9.14 10.79
N LEU A 167 0.41 -8.82 9.70
CA LEU A 167 -1.04 -8.98 9.63
C LEU A 167 -1.49 -10.45 9.66
N LEU A 168 -0.76 -11.33 9.00
CA LEU A 168 -1.11 -12.76 8.89
C LEU A 168 -0.37 -13.63 9.91
N ASN A 169 0.37 -13.00 10.83
CA ASN A 169 1.24 -13.66 11.80
C ASN A 169 2.10 -14.75 11.13
N ARG A 170 2.84 -14.36 10.09
CA ARG A 170 3.72 -15.24 9.32
C ARG A 170 5.18 -14.96 9.62
N ASN A 171 5.95 -16.04 9.67
CA ASN A 171 7.39 -15.97 9.91
C ASN A 171 8.21 -15.86 8.61
N TYR A 172 7.57 -16.00 7.45
CA TYR A 172 8.20 -15.91 6.14
C TYR A 172 7.28 -15.27 5.10
N ARG A 173 7.87 -14.65 4.07
CA ARG A 173 7.21 -13.91 3.00
C ARG A 173 6.02 -14.67 2.44
N VAL A 174 4.86 -14.02 2.45
CA VAL A 174 3.65 -14.52 1.79
C VAL A 174 3.74 -14.23 0.28
N PRO A 175 3.63 -15.25 -0.57
CA PRO A 175 3.55 -15.05 -2.01
C PRO A 175 2.17 -14.51 -2.40
N TYR A 176 2.13 -13.37 -3.09
CA TYR A 176 0.85 -12.76 -3.52
C TYR A 176 0.82 -12.25 -4.97
N LYS A 177 1.98 -12.05 -5.62
CA LYS A 177 2.01 -11.54 -7.00
C LYS A 177 1.48 -12.60 -7.97
N VAL A 178 0.30 -12.36 -8.54
CA VAL A 178 -0.43 -13.27 -9.45
C VAL A 178 0.38 -13.63 -10.70
N SER A 179 1.25 -12.73 -11.18
CA SER A 179 2.20 -13.02 -12.27
C SER A 179 3.20 -14.14 -11.95
N ARG A 180 3.34 -14.50 -10.67
CA ARG A 180 4.14 -15.64 -10.18
C ARG A 180 3.28 -16.78 -9.63
N SER A 181 1.96 -16.74 -9.82
CA SER A 181 1.04 -17.79 -9.34
C SER A 181 1.43 -19.19 -9.81
N THR A 182 1.96 -19.32 -11.03
CA THR A 182 2.46 -20.58 -11.58
C THR A 182 3.69 -21.12 -10.85
N GLN A 183 4.52 -20.26 -10.26
CA GLN A 183 5.65 -20.66 -9.41
C GLN A 183 5.17 -21.18 -8.04
N TYR A 184 4.09 -20.60 -7.50
CA TYR A 184 3.54 -20.97 -6.19
C TYR A 184 2.69 -22.23 -6.25
N ARG A 185 1.94 -22.44 -7.34
CA ARG A 185 1.07 -23.62 -7.54
C ARG A 185 1.85 -24.94 -7.55
N LYS A 186 3.17 -24.92 -7.76
CA LYS A 186 4.05 -26.10 -7.64
C LYS A 186 4.50 -26.39 -6.20
N ALA A 187 4.50 -25.39 -5.33
CA ALA A 187 4.98 -25.50 -3.95
C ALA A 187 3.87 -25.86 -2.96
N GLU A 188 2.60 -25.58 -3.30
CA GLU A 188 1.43 -25.97 -2.51
C GLU A 188 0.83 -27.27 -3.06
N GLN A 189 1.32 -28.42 -2.61
CA GLN A 189 0.44 -29.58 -2.50
C GLN A 189 -0.44 -29.35 -1.27
N PRO A 190 -1.78 -29.41 -1.39
CA PRO A 190 -2.63 -29.19 -0.23
C PRO A 190 -2.36 -30.27 0.82
N PRO A 191 -2.19 -29.90 2.11
CA PRO A 191 -2.21 -30.89 3.17
C PRO A 191 -3.58 -31.58 3.15
N SER A 192 -3.58 -32.91 3.30
CA SER A 192 -4.80 -33.70 3.41
C SER A 192 -5.74 -33.10 4.44
N ALA A 193 -7.00 -32.92 4.05
CA ALA A 193 -8.04 -32.21 4.77
C ALA A 193 -8.03 -32.43 6.30
N THR A 194 -7.79 -31.35 7.04
CA THR A 194 -8.18 -31.25 8.46
C THR A 194 -9.15 -30.10 8.65
N LYS A 195 -10.17 -30.37 9.49
CA LYS A 195 -11.42 -29.65 9.72
C LYS A 195 -11.33 -28.10 9.77
N PRO A 196 -12.42 -27.41 9.40
CA PRO A 196 -12.49 -25.95 9.45
C PRO A 196 -12.39 -25.46 10.90
N MET A 197 -11.41 -24.60 11.16
CA MET A 197 -11.35 -23.81 12.39
C MET A 197 -12.21 -22.55 12.20
N ASN A 198 -13.22 -22.39 13.05
CA ASN A 198 -14.05 -21.19 13.15
C ASN A 198 -13.18 -19.96 13.45
N ALA A 199 -13.09 -19.02 12.51
CA ALA A 199 -12.52 -17.70 12.73
C ALA A 199 -13.64 -16.74 13.18
N GLY A 200 -13.69 -16.47 14.49
CA GLY A 200 -14.50 -15.37 15.05
C GLY A 200 -13.92 -13.99 14.69
N PRO A 201 -14.66 -12.90 14.96
CA PRO A 201 -14.37 -11.58 14.41
C PRO A 201 -13.19 -10.93 15.12
N LEU A 202 -12.00 -10.99 14.51
CA LEU A 202 -10.79 -10.34 15.02
C LEU A 202 -10.66 -8.93 14.45
N SER A 203 -11.09 -7.99 15.30
CA SER A 203 -10.98 -6.53 15.25
C SER A 203 -9.69 -6.00 14.59
N LEU A 204 -9.90 -5.24 13.53
CA LEU A 204 -8.91 -4.53 12.73
C LEU A 204 -8.40 -3.24 13.41
N ARG A 205 -8.04 -3.30 14.71
CA ARG A 205 -7.35 -2.20 15.40
C ARG A 205 -5.87 -2.05 14.98
N MET A 206 -5.33 -3.01 14.21
CA MET A 206 -3.92 -3.04 13.80
C MET A 206 -3.56 -2.19 12.56
N PHE A 207 -4.52 -1.59 11.87
CA PHE A 207 -4.23 -0.93 10.57
C PHE A 207 -3.51 0.41 10.70
N LEU A 208 -3.64 1.10 11.85
CA LEU A 208 -2.72 2.16 12.23
C LEU A 208 -1.55 1.63 13.09
N GLY A 209 -1.78 0.57 13.86
CA GLY A 209 -0.81 0.07 14.83
C GLY A 209 0.34 -0.76 14.25
N ALA A 210 0.24 -1.44 13.11
CA ALA A 210 1.32 -2.30 12.61
C ALA A 210 2.38 -1.55 11.79
N GLY A 211 1.99 -0.51 11.06
CA GLY A 211 2.95 0.44 10.49
C GLY A 211 3.68 1.25 11.57
N LEU A 212 2.99 1.51 12.70
CA LEU A 212 3.51 2.33 13.80
C LEU A 212 4.20 1.51 14.91
N ALA A 213 3.82 0.27 15.22
CA ALA A 213 4.43 -0.55 16.26
C ALA A 213 5.74 -1.22 15.79
N VAL A 214 5.88 -1.46 14.48
CA VAL A 214 7.20 -1.73 13.89
C VAL A 214 8.05 -0.45 13.90
N GLY A 215 7.45 0.75 13.90
CA GLY A 215 8.19 2.01 14.12
C GLY A 215 8.62 2.22 15.57
N ASP A 216 7.69 2.12 16.52
CA ASP A 216 7.88 2.48 17.93
C ASP A 216 8.75 1.49 18.71
N GLN A 217 8.76 0.20 18.36
CA GLN A 217 9.67 -0.76 19.00
C GLN A 217 11.08 -0.80 18.38
N LEU A 218 11.29 -0.22 17.19
CA LEU A 218 12.58 -0.29 16.47
C LEU A 218 13.35 1.03 16.39
N LEU A 219 12.75 2.17 16.74
CA LEU A 219 13.35 3.49 16.49
C LEU A 219 13.53 4.39 17.72
N ASN A 220 13.68 3.79 18.92
CA ASN A 220 14.06 4.48 20.17
C ASN A 220 15.51 5.06 20.15
N GLY A 221 15.91 5.75 19.08
CA GLY A 221 17.23 6.39 19.03
C GLY A 221 17.69 7.00 17.71
N VAL A 222 16.90 6.97 16.63
CA VAL A 222 17.32 7.61 15.37
C VAL A 222 16.20 8.49 14.85
N ALA A 223 16.33 9.78 15.16
CA ALA A 223 15.56 10.84 14.53
C ALA A 223 15.79 10.83 13.00
N LEU A 224 14.70 10.85 12.24
CA LEU A 224 14.64 11.22 10.82
C LEU A 224 13.59 12.31 10.65
#